data_AF-A0A7C5IPX1-F1
#
_entry.id   AF-A0A7C5IPX1-F1
#
_cell.length_a   1.000
_cell.length_b   1.000
_cell.length_c   1.000
_cell.angle_alpha   90.00
_cell.angle_beta   90.00
_cell.angle_gamma   90.00
#
_symmetry.space_group_name_H-M   'P 1'
#
loop_
_entity.id
_entity.type
_entity.pdbx_description
1 polymer ?
#
loop_
_entity_poly.entity_id
_entity_poly.type
_entity_poly.pdbx_seq_one_letter_code
_entity_poly.pdbx_strand_id
1 'polypeptide(L)'
;MPDQRRVSSMPKANRETQQQAASSPIGRARAIITCKCPACRKGEMFIHPYYKLNGFASMYDECPRCGQDFKIEPGFYMSASYIGYVFYVVIIMAITFTSFYFLPALDDLILIFGIIALTLVLIPLDFRLARAVCLHFLGSIRYDPDLIYNEDGFFVSNKGLLRRGKPRLPRPNSD
;
A
#
# COMPACT_ATOMS: atom_id res chain seq x y z
N MET A 1 41.97 13.26 -0.22
CA MET A 1 41.22 12.69 0.93
C MET A 1 40.16 13.71 1.34
N PRO A 2 38.85 13.46 1.16
CA PRO A 2 37.83 14.43 1.55
C PRO A 2 37.55 14.39 3.07
N ASP A 3 37.25 15.58 3.57
CA ASP A 3 37.26 16.04 4.97
C ASP A 3 36.06 15.55 5.79
N GLN A 4 36.34 14.78 6.84
CA GLN A 4 35.38 14.11 7.74
C GLN A 4 34.65 15.06 8.71
N ARG A 5 35.02 16.35 8.78
CA ARG A 5 34.52 17.26 9.84
C ARG A 5 33.18 17.94 9.57
N ARG A 6 32.58 17.80 8.38
CA ARG A 6 31.32 18.50 8.02
C ARG A 6 30.03 17.74 8.40
N VAL A 7 30.14 16.53 8.96
CA VAL A 7 28.97 15.69 9.29
C VAL A 7 28.43 15.96 10.72
N SER A 8 29.19 16.65 11.56
CA SER A 8 28.92 16.73 13.01
C SER A 8 27.98 17.86 13.48
N SER A 9 27.39 18.66 12.59
CA SER A 9 26.59 19.84 12.98
C SER A 9 25.15 19.86 12.45
N MET A 10 24.48 18.71 12.36
CA MET A 10 23.04 18.67 12.08
C MET A 10 22.20 18.77 13.38
N PRO A 11 21.15 19.61 13.42
CA PRO A 11 20.25 19.74 14.56
C PRO A 11 19.43 18.46 14.82
N LYS A 12 19.18 18.15 16.10
CA LYS A 12 18.61 16.87 16.62
C LYS A 12 17.23 16.48 16.07
N ALA A 13 16.50 17.39 15.41
CA ALA A 13 15.22 17.10 14.75
C ALA A 13 15.34 16.05 13.62
N ASN A 14 16.55 15.76 13.16
CA ASN A 14 16.82 14.82 12.08
C ASN A 14 16.93 13.34 12.52
N ARG A 15 16.91 13.05 13.82
CA ARG A 15 17.07 11.67 14.33
C ARG A 15 15.83 10.81 14.11
N GLU A 16 14.63 11.39 14.19
CA GLU A 16 13.37 10.67 13.92
C GLU A 16 13.25 10.30 12.44
N THR A 17 13.68 11.20 11.54
CA THR A 17 13.75 10.97 10.09
C THR A 17 14.81 9.91 9.75
N GLN A 18 15.95 9.90 10.46
CA GLN A 18 17.01 8.89 10.26
C GLN A 18 16.62 7.50 10.79
N GLN A 19 15.80 7.39 11.84
CA GLN A 19 15.36 6.10 12.36
C GLN A 19 14.38 5.38 11.41
N GLN A 20 13.73 6.11 10.51
CA GLN A 20 12.91 5.53 9.45
C GLN A 20 13.71 4.93 8.29
N ALA A 21 15.02 5.19 8.19
CA ALA A 21 15.88 4.58 7.17
C ALA A 21 16.18 3.10 7.46
N ALA A 22 16.16 2.69 8.74
CA ALA A 22 16.58 1.37 9.21
C ALA A 22 15.45 0.34 9.41
N SER A 23 14.27 0.52 8.82
CA SER A 23 13.28 -0.56 8.82
C SER A 23 13.73 -1.68 7.88
N SER A 24 13.87 -2.88 8.45
CA SER A 24 14.25 -4.12 7.79
C SER A 24 13.40 -4.37 6.53
N PRO A 25 13.97 -4.99 5.47
CA PRO A 25 13.25 -5.21 4.22
C PRO A 25 12.06 -6.12 4.47
N ILE A 26 10.87 -5.56 4.38
CA ILE A 26 9.62 -6.31 4.50
C ILE A 26 9.47 -7.16 3.24
N GLY A 27 9.14 -8.44 3.39
CA GLY A 27 8.83 -9.33 2.27
C GLY A 27 7.63 -8.82 1.45
N ARG A 28 7.55 -9.17 0.17
CA ARG A 28 6.48 -8.70 -0.73
C ARG A 28 5.08 -8.98 -0.19
N ALA A 29 4.85 -10.19 0.34
CA ALA A 29 3.57 -10.57 0.92
C ALA A 29 3.16 -9.68 2.11
N ARG A 30 4.10 -9.41 3.03
CA ARG A 30 3.85 -8.49 4.14
C ARG A 30 3.60 -7.06 3.66
N ALA A 31 4.30 -6.60 2.62
CA ALA A 31 4.07 -5.28 2.03
C ALA A 31 2.67 -5.16 1.40
N ILE A 32 2.17 -6.22 0.77
CA ILE A 32 0.79 -6.27 0.24
C ILE A 32 -0.23 -6.17 1.37
N ILE A 33 -0.11 -7.02 2.40
CA ILE A 33 -1.06 -7.06 3.53
C ILE A 33 -1.08 -5.73 4.30
N THR A 34 0.09 -5.12 4.47
CA THR A 34 0.22 -3.81 5.15
C THR A 34 -0.02 -2.62 4.22
N CYS A 35 -0.42 -2.85 2.97
CA CYS A 35 -0.70 -1.82 1.97
C CYS A 35 0.45 -0.80 1.82
N LYS A 36 1.68 -1.32 1.75
CA LYS A 36 2.90 -0.54 1.54
C LYS A 36 3.26 -0.45 0.06
N CYS A 37 4.00 0.61 -0.28
CA CYS A 37 4.46 0.88 -1.64
C CYS A 37 5.22 -0.32 -2.26
N PRO A 38 4.97 -0.71 -3.53
CA PRO A 38 5.71 -1.79 -4.19
C PRO A 38 7.18 -1.46 -4.46
N ALA A 39 7.51 -0.18 -4.69
CA ALA A 39 8.87 0.28 -4.95
C ALA A 39 9.76 0.21 -3.72
N CYS A 40 9.38 0.90 -2.63
CA CYS A 40 10.21 1.02 -1.43
C CYS A 40 9.79 0.10 -0.26
N ARG A 41 8.56 -0.46 -0.29
CA ARG A 41 7.93 -1.27 0.80
C ARG A 41 7.85 -0.61 2.17
N LYS A 42 8.14 0.69 2.27
CA LYS A 42 8.15 1.45 3.52
C LYS A 42 7.07 2.53 3.57
N GLY A 43 6.79 3.18 2.44
CA GLY A 43 5.76 4.22 2.34
C GLY A 43 4.34 3.67 2.37
N GLU A 44 3.40 4.46 2.89
CA GLU A 44 1.99 4.10 2.99
C GLU A 44 1.25 4.45 1.71
N MET A 45 0.31 3.60 1.29
CA MET A 45 -0.55 3.88 0.12
C MET A 45 -1.78 4.71 0.47
N PHE A 46 -2.40 4.45 1.62
CA PHE A 46 -3.67 5.05 2.01
C PHE A 46 -3.47 6.20 2.99
N ILE A 47 -4.26 7.26 2.82
CA ILE A 47 -4.18 8.49 3.64
C ILE A 47 -4.78 8.26 5.04
N HIS A 48 -5.81 7.43 5.11
CA HIS A 48 -6.57 7.20 6.33
C HIS A 48 -6.41 5.76 6.84
N PRO A 49 -6.44 5.55 8.17
CA PRO A 49 -6.48 4.21 8.75
C PRO A 49 -7.77 3.48 8.36
N TYR A 50 -7.76 2.15 8.46
CA TYR A 50 -8.84 1.27 7.97
C TYR A 50 -10.16 1.44 8.73
N TYR A 51 -10.12 1.95 9.96
CA TYR A 51 -11.29 2.19 10.78
C TYR A 51 -12.06 3.47 10.40
N LYS A 52 -11.47 4.38 9.62
CA LYS A 52 -12.17 5.58 9.14
C LYS A 52 -13.03 5.21 7.93
N LEU A 53 -14.30 4.90 8.18
CA LEU A 53 -15.30 4.59 7.15
C LEU A 53 -15.49 5.74 6.14
N ASN A 54 -15.29 6.99 6.57
CA ASN A 54 -15.30 8.13 5.67
C ASN A 54 -13.89 8.30 5.06
N GLY A 55 -13.74 7.97 3.78
CA GLY A 55 -12.46 8.08 3.06
C GLY A 55 -11.50 6.90 3.21
N PHE A 56 -11.98 5.69 3.60
CA PHE A 56 -11.10 4.51 3.64
C PHE A 56 -10.45 4.17 2.29
N ALA A 57 -11.10 4.60 1.19
CA ALA A 57 -10.65 4.43 -0.19
C ALA A 57 -9.67 5.51 -0.67
N SER A 58 -9.44 6.55 0.13
CA SER A 58 -8.57 7.66 -0.22
C SER A 58 -7.11 7.24 -0.21
N MET A 59 -6.47 7.34 -1.37
CA MET A 59 -5.09 6.92 -1.63
C MET A 59 -4.25 8.15 -1.97
N TYR A 60 -2.97 8.12 -1.62
CA TYR A 60 -2.04 9.15 -2.08
C TYR A 60 -1.87 9.08 -3.61
N ASP A 61 -1.67 10.23 -4.25
CA ASP A 61 -1.30 10.28 -5.66
C ASP A 61 0.10 9.72 -5.90
N GLU A 62 1.03 10.04 -4.99
CA GLU A 62 2.42 9.61 -5.03
C GLU A 62 2.84 9.07 -3.65
N CYS A 63 3.83 8.18 -3.63
CA CYS A 63 4.34 7.66 -2.38
C CYS A 63 5.04 8.77 -1.56
N PRO A 64 4.64 9.03 -0.30
CA PRO A 64 5.21 10.11 0.51
C PRO A 64 6.69 9.89 0.87
N ARG A 65 7.24 8.68 0.64
CA ARG A 65 8.63 8.33 1.00
C ARG A 65 9.56 8.20 -0.20
N CYS A 66 9.05 7.70 -1.32
CA CYS A 66 9.88 7.43 -2.50
C CYS A 66 9.31 8.05 -3.76
N GLY A 67 8.30 8.94 -3.67
CA GLY A 67 7.70 9.67 -4.79
C GLY A 67 7.12 8.83 -5.92
N GLN A 68 6.97 7.51 -5.73
CA GLN A 68 6.43 6.62 -6.75
C GLN A 68 4.98 7.00 -7.04
N ASP A 69 4.69 7.31 -8.30
CA ASP A 69 3.33 7.61 -8.75
C ASP A 69 2.43 6.37 -8.60
N PHE A 70 1.31 6.56 -7.91
CA PHE A 70 0.26 5.56 -7.71
C PHE A 70 -0.92 5.77 -8.67
N LYS A 71 -0.99 6.91 -9.38
CA LYS A 71 -1.94 7.15 -10.47
C LYS A 71 -1.53 6.38 -11.71
N ILE A 72 -1.78 5.08 -11.66
CA ILE A 72 -1.75 4.25 -12.86
C ILE A 72 -3.05 4.53 -13.63
N GLU A 73 -2.98 4.45 -14.96
CA GLU A 73 -4.10 4.69 -15.89
C GLU A 73 -5.45 4.14 -15.38
N PRO A 74 -6.60 4.81 -15.66
CA PRO A 74 -7.90 4.45 -15.09
C PRO A 74 -8.30 2.97 -15.30
N GLY A 75 -7.84 2.31 -16.37
CA GLY A 75 -8.06 0.87 -16.61
C GLY A 75 -7.46 -0.05 -15.53
N PHE A 76 -6.44 0.43 -14.82
CA PHE A 76 -5.83 -0.31 -13.72
C PHE A 76 -6.76 -0.48 -12.52
N TYR A 77 -7.55 0.56 -12.20
CA TYR A 77 -8.51 0.51 -11.10
C TYR A 77 -9.67 -0.43 -11.38
N MET A 78 -10.05 -0.58 -12.66
CA MET A 78 -11.03 -1.58 -13.08
C MET A 78 -10.48 -2.99 -12.81
N SER A 79 -9.21 -3.23 -13.13
CA SER A 79 -8.53 -4.52 -12.86
C SER A 79 -8.42 -4.82 -11.37
N ALA A 80 -8.16 -3.79 -10.55
CA ALA A 80 -8.16 -3.95 -9.09
C ALA A 80 -9.53 -4.40 -8.54
N SER A 81 -10.64 -3.88 -9.10
CA SER A 81 -11.99 -4.32 -8.73
C SER A 81 -12.23 -5.80 -9.05
N TYR A 82 -11.78 -6.27 -10.23
CA TYR A 82 -11.87 -7.69 -10.60
C TYR A 82 -11.10 -8.60 -9.65
N ILE A 83 -9.91 -8.18 -9.18
CA ILE A 83 -9.15 -8.93 -8.18
C ILE A 83 -9.91 -9.03 -6.86
N GLY A 84 -10.56 -7.95 -6.41
CA GLY A 84 -11.42 -7.97 -5.22
C GLY A 84 -12.60 -8.95 -5.35
N TYR A 85 -13.22 -9.01 -6.52
CA TYR A 85 -14.27 -10.01 -6.78
C TYR A 85 -13.76 -11.46 -6.63
N VAL A 86 -12.57 -11.77 -7.16
CA VAL A 86 -11.95 -13.09 -6.98
C VAL A 86 -11.72 -13.40 -5.51
N PHE A 87 -11.28 -12.43 -4.70
CA PHE A 87 -11.14 -12.59 -3.26
C PHE A 87 -12.48 -12.94 -2.59
N TYR A 88 -13.57 -12.24 -2.92
CA TYR A 88 -14.90 -12.57 -2.41
C TYR A 88 -15.35 -13.98 -2.77
N VAL A 89 -15.18 -14.38 -4.03
CA VAL A 89 -15.54 -15.74 -4.47
C VAL A 89 -14.79 -16.79 -3.66
N VAL A 90 -13.49 -16.59 -3.43
CA VAL A 90 -12.66 -17.51 -2.63
C VAL A 90 -13.14 -17.56 -1.17
N ILE A 91 -13.44 -16.41 -0.56
CA ILE A 91 -13.92 -16.33 0.83
C ILE A 91 -15.26 -17.06 0.98
N ILE A 92 -16.22 -16.76 0.10
CA ILE A 92 -17.56 -17.38 0.14
C ILE A 92 -17.43 -18.89 -0.08
N MET A 93 -16.65 -19.31 -1.09
CA MET A 93 -16.43 -20.73 -1.37
C MET A 93 -15.81 -21.45 -0.16
N ALA A 94 -14.83 -20.84 0.49
CA ALA A 94 -14.20 -21.40 1.69
C ALA A 94 -15.20 -21.52 2.86
N ILE A 95 -16.05 -20.51 3.08
CA ILE A 95 -17.06 -20.54 4.14
C ILE A 95 -18.12 -21.60 3.86
N THR A 96 -18.67 -21.65 2.64
CA THR A 96 -19.69 -22.63 2.26
C THR A 96 -19.15 -24.04 2.34
N PHE A 97 -17.92 -24.27 1.86
CA PHE A 97 -17.27 -25.58 1.97
C PHE A 97 -17.06 -25.97 3.45
N THR A 98 -16.54 -25.06 4.27
CA THR A 98 -16.36 -25.31 5.71
C THR A 98 -17.69 -25.60 6.40
N SER A 99 -18.75 -24.86 6.09
CA SER A 99 -20.07 -25.11 6.65
C SER A 99 -20.61 -26.47 6.24
N PHE A 100 -20.44 -26.86 4.98
CA PHE A 100 -20.94 -28.15 4.47
C PHE A 100 -20.30 -29.35 5.16
N TYR A 101 -18.99 -29.33 5.41
CA TYR A 101 -18.28 -30.47 6.03
C TYR A 101 -18.28 -30.45 7.56
N PHE A 102 -18.21 -29.26 8.18
CA PHE A 102 -18.02 -29.14 9.63
C PHE A 102 -19.29 -28.71 10.39
N LEU A 103 -20.25 -28.07 9.72
CA LEU A 103 -21.50 -27.60 10.33
C LEU A 103 -22.75 -28.02 9.52
N PRO A 104 -22.98 -29.34 9.27
CA PRO A 104 -24.08 -29.80 8.44
C PRO A 104 -25.48 -29.55 9.04
N ALA A 105 -25.57 -29.19 10.33
CA ALA A 105 -26.82 -28.87 11.02
C ALA A 105 -27.11 -27.36 11.10
N LEU A 106 -26.26 -26.52 10.50
CA LEU A 106 -26.47 -25.07 10.50
C LEU A 106 -27.59 -24.71 9.51
N ASP A 107 -28.49 -23.81 9.92
CA ASP A 107 -29.56 -23.31 9.05
C ASP A 107 -28.98 -22.49 7.90
N ASP A 108 -29.43 -22.78 6.68
CA ASP A 108 -29.02 -22.08 5.45
C ASP A 108 -29.26 -20.58 5.54
N LEU A 109 -30.35 -20.15 6.20
CA LEU A 109 -30.64 -18.73 6.38
C LEU A 109 -29.58 -18.04 7.25
N ILE A 110 -29.15 -18.69 8.34
CA ILE A 110 -28.11 -18.18 9.22
C ILE A 110 -26.78 -18.07 8.47
N LEU A 111 -26.45 -19.09 7.65
CA LEU A 111 -25.25 -19.08 6.82
C LEU A 111 -25.28 -17.90 5.82
N ILE A 112 -26.38 -17.71 5.11
CA ILE A 112 -26.54 -16.63 4.12
C ILE A 112 -26.42 -15.25 4.78
N PHE A 113 -27.17 -14.99 5.85
CA PHE A 113 -27.09 -13.71 6.57
C PHE A 113 -25.72 -13.49 7.20
N GLY A 114 -25.07 -14.55 7.69
CA GLY A 114 -23.70 -14.51 8.20
C GLY A 114 -22.70 -14.10 7.12
N ILE A 115 -22.78 -14.69 5.92
CA ILE A 115 -21.93 -14.34 4.79
C ILE A 115 -22.15 -12.89 4.35
N ILE A 116 -23.41 -12.43 4.27
CA ILE A 116 -23.74 -11.05 3.91
C ILE A 116 -23.15 -10.08 4.95
N ALA A 117 -23.39 -10.34 6.24
CA ALA A 117 -22.88 -9.49 7.32
C ALA A 117 -21.34 -9.44 7.33
N LEU A 118 -20.69 -10.59 7.17
CA LEU A 118 -19.23 -10.68 7.08
C LEU A 118 -18.69 -9.90 5.88
N THR A 119 -19.31 -10.09 4.71
CA THR A 119 -18.92 -9.39 3.48
C THR A 119 -19.00 -7.88 3.68
N LEU A 120 -20.10 -7.36 4.23
CA LEU A 120 -20.26 -5.92 4.49
C LEU A 120 -19.15 -5.35 5.39
N VAL A 121 -18.73 -6.10 6.40
CA VAL A 121 -17.63 -5.71 7.30
C VAL A 121 -16.27 -5.78 6.60
N LEU A 122 -16.09 -6.72 5.67
CA LEU A 122 -14.83 -6.92 4.94
C LEU A 122 -14.66 -5.97 3.74
N ILE A 123 -15.70 -5.31 3.24
CA ILE A 123 -15.62 -4.33 2.12
C ILE A 123 -14.41 -3.38 2.19
N PRO A 124 -14.18 -2.63 3.28
CA PRO A 124 -13.07 -1.68 3.32
C PRO A 124 -11.70 -2.35 3.28
N LEU A 125 -11.58 -3.57 3.79
CA LEU A 125 -10.34 -4.35 3.78
C LEU A 125 -10.08 -4.94 2.39
N ASP A 126 -11.09 -5.57 1.80
CA ASP A 126 -10.99 -6.19 0.48
C ASP A 126 -10.59 -5.16 -0.58
N PHE A 127 -11.26 -4.00 -0.58
CA PHE A 127 -10.96 -2.92 -1.51
C PHE A 127 -9.50 -2.43 -1.42
N ARG A 128 -8.96 -2.34 -0.21
CA ARG A 128 -7.56 -1.94 0.02
C ARG A 128 -6.58 -3.00 -0.45
N LEU A 129 -6.85 -4.25 -0.11
CA LEU A 129 -6.03 -5.39 -0.49
C LEU A 129 -6.01 -5.60 -2.00
N ALA A 130 -7.17 -5.52 -2.65
CA ALA A 130 -7.28 -5.69 -4.10
C ALA A 130 -6.43 -4.65 -4.86
N ARG A 131 -6.46 -3.38 -4.42
CA ARG A 131 -5.60 -2.32 -4.96
C ARG A 131 -4.12 -2.57 -4.68
N ALA A 132 -3.77 -2.95 -3.46
CA ALA A 132 -2.38 -3.27 -3.09
C ALA A 132 -1.84 -4.44 -3.91
N VAL A 133 -2.60 -5.54 -4.02
CA VAL A 133 -2.27 -6.71 -4.85
C VAL A 133 -2.07 -6.28 -6.30
N CYS A 134 -3.04 -5.56 -6.89
CA CYS A 134 -2.93 -5.08 -8.25
C CYS A 134 -1.63 -4.28 -8.47
N LEU A 135 -1.32 -3.31 -7.59
CA LEU A 135 -0.10 -2.49 -7.68
C LEU A 135 1.19 -3.28 -7.53
N HIS A 136 1.18 -4.32 -6.71
CA HIS A 136 2.34 -5.18 -6.56
C HIS A 136 2.51 -6.13 -7.75
N PHE A 137 1.45 -6.64 -8.36
CA PHE A 137 1.54 -7.64 -9.43
C PHE A 137 1.53 -7.06 -10.85
N LEU A 138 0.63 -6.12 -11.13
CA LEU A 138 0.43 -5.50 -12.45
C LEU A 138 1.17 -4.17 -12.56
N GLY A 139 1.36 -3.44 -11.45
CA GLY A 139 2.28 -2.32 -11.42
C GLY A 139 3.68 -2.86 -11.69
N SER A 140 4.23 -2.63 -12.88
CA SER A 140 5.56 -3.07 -13.34
C SER A 140 6.73 -2.43 -12.56
N ILE A 141 6.49 -2.11 -11.30
CA ILE A 141 7.34 -1.39 -10.37
C ILE A 141 8.30 -2.40 -9.74
N ARG A 142 9.60 -2.19 -9.96
CA ARG A 142 10.64 -3.02 -9.36
C ARG A 142 10.87 -2.57 -7.92
N TYR A 143 11.07 -3.55 -7.03
CA TYR A 143 11.47 -3.26 -5.66
C TYR A 143 12.92 -2.79 -5.63
N ASP A 144 13.16 -1.65 -5.00
CA ASP A 144 14.49 -1.13 -4.74
C ASP A 144 14.56 -0.59 -3.30
N PRO A 145 15.34 -1.24 -2.40
CA PRO A 145 15.44 -0.87 -1.00
C PRO A 145 16.14 0.48 -0.76
N ASP A 146 16.95 0.93 -1.72
CA ASP A 146 17.80 2.11 -1.60
C ASP A 146 17.10 3.39 -2.10
N LEU A 147 15.84 3.29 -2.54
CA LEU A 147 15.05 4.44 -2.99
C LEU A 147 14.79 5.42 -1.85
N ILE A 148 15.55 6.51 -1.87
CA ILE A 148 15.37 7.68 -1.01
C ILE A 148 14.84 8.82 -1.89
N TYR A 149 13.76 9.45 -1.44
CA TYR A 149 13.23 10.66 -2.07
C TYR A 149 14.19 11.83 -1.85
N ASN A 150 14.53 12.57 -2.91
CA ASN A 150 15.25 13.83 -2.83
C ASN A 150 14.34 14.97 -3.32
N GLU A 151 14.36 16.12 -2.63
CA GLU A 151 13.48 17.28 -2.91
C GLU A 151 13.69 17.87 -4.32
N ASP A 152 14.83 17.56 -4.94
CA ASP A 152 15.19 17.94 -6.31
C ASP A 152 14.39 17.20 -7.40
N GLY A 153 13.47 16.29 -7.02
CA GLY A 153 12.68 15.46 -7.94
C GLY A 153 13.50 14.35 -8.61
N PHE A 154 14.54 13.89 -7.91
CA PHE A 154 15.48 12.90 -8.39
C PHE A 154 15.46 11.64 -7.51
N PHE A 155 15.20 10.46 -8.10
CA PHE A 155 15.22 9.18 -7.38
C PHE A 155 16.62 8.58 -7.41
N VAL A 156 17.33 8.70 -6.29
CA VAL A 156 18.68 8.14 -6.15
C VAL A 156 18.55 6.64 -5.85
N SER A 157 19.01 5.80 -6.79
CA SER A 157 19.29 4.38 -6.58
C SER A 157 20.80 4.16 -6.71
N ASN A 158 21.37 3.22 -5.95
CA ASN A 158 22.78 2.83 -6.03
C ASN A 158 23.15 2.26 -7.43
N LYS A 159 22.15 1.88 -8.24
CA LYS A 159 22.34 1.40 -9.62
C LYS A 159 22.27 2.49 -10.69
N GLY A 160 22.22 3.75 -10.27
CA GLY A 160 22.20 4.92 -11.15
C GLY A 160 20.93 5.75 -11.04
N LEU A 161 20.98 6.90 -11.70
CA LEU A 161 19.94 7.90 -11.76
C LEU A 161 18.72 7.37 -12.55
N LEU A 162 17.61 6.98 -11.89
CA LEU A 162 16.38 6.56 -12.56
C LEU A 162 15.38 7.73 -12.74
N ARG A 163 14.61 7.67 -13.83
CA ARG A 163 13.92 8.76 -14.55
C ARG A 163 13.13 9.81 -13.73
N ARG A 164 13.04 11.00 -14.35
CA ARG A 164 12.18 12.16 -13.99
C ARG A 164 10.72 11.76 -13.74
N GLY A 165 10.25 12.07 -12.54
CA GLY A 165 8.88 12.49 -12.27
C GLY A 165 8.98 13.48 -11.11
N LYS A 166 8.76 14.79 -11.37
CA LYS A 166 8.73 15.76 -10.27
C LYS A 166 7.54 15.42 -9.38
N PRO A 167 7.76 15.22 -8.07
CA PRO A 167 6.67 15.06 -7.13
C PRO A 167 5.80 16.30 -7.17
N ARG A 168 4.50 16.14 -7.40
CA ARG A 168 3.57 17.27 -7.31
C ARG A 168 3.26 17.49 -5.83
N LEU A 169 4.11 18.25 -5.15
CA LEU A 169 3.95 18.61 -3.75
C LEU A 169 2.50 19.06 -3.47
N PRO A 170 1.89 18.64 -2.35
CA PRO A 170 0.64 19.24 -1.90
C PRO A 170 0.88 20.73 -1.79
N ARG A 171 0.09 21.54 -2.51
CA ARG A 171 0.19 22.99 -2.35
C ARG A 171 -0.11 23.29 -0.88
N PRO A 172 0.77 24.01 -0.16
CA PRO A 172 0.37 24.54 1.14
C PRO A 172 -0.91 25.34 0.90
N ASN A 173 -1.93 25.11 1.73
CA ASN A 173 -3.11 25.96 1.71
C ASN A 173 -2.62 27.40 1.86
N SER A 174 -2.90 28.21 0.84
CA SER A 174 -2.65 29.64 0.88
C SER A 174 -3.77 30.28 1.71
N ASP A 175 -3.61 30.22 3.02
CA ASP A 175 -4.32 31.06 3.99
C ASP A 175 -3.33 32.08 4.55
#